data_AF-A0A6G8Q3C5-F1
#
_entry.id   AF-A0A6G8Q3C5-F1
#
_cell.length_a   1.000
_cell.length_b   1.000
_cell.length_c   1.000
_cell.angle_alpha   90.00
_cell.angle_beta   90.00
_cell.angle_gamma   90.00
#
_symmetry.space_group_name_H-M   'P 1'
#
loop_
_entity.id
_entity.type
_entity.pdbx_description
1 polymer ?
#
loop_
_entity_poly.entity_id
_entity_poly.type
_entity_poly.pdbx_seq_one_letter_code
_entity_poly.pdbx_strand_id
1 'polypeptide(L)'
;MRGGGAGASAPGLPDAPALAPVNPLEEPMKELVEWGRETLPELLPYATDPLYIGIGAAAILGTLAAGTIGTNLALAHGARALNGLGHKLDRRPGVIAVGRRVDGGRVTRAAKPLVSLSFADRCMHVQIVAPTRQGKTSLILPWIEQDLRHHHTVIVIQTGGDLGSRALALADALGGRCTTSTRRSGHREVEPLVGAGSTPSDLAEQATATLEAISASNNVYYEKTNTVILRKLVLAAHAYARANGVEPDLAIIWRWLESDERLMEDLHVQANGAAPSPPSWRPWTKGRAAGSKTSTCA
;
A
#
# COMPACT_ATOMS: atom_id res chain seq x y z
N MET A 1 -20.66 87.64 65.83
CA MET A 1 -21.78 86.80 66.31
C MET A 1 -21.81 85.52 65.50
N ARG A 2 -22.10 84.41 66.18
CA ARG A 2 -22.10 83.02 65.71
C ARG A 2 -22.99 82.81 64.47
N GLY A 3 -22.59 81.89 63.62
CA GLY A 3 -23.44 81.31 62.57
C GLY A 3 -22.73 80.18 61.86
N GLY A 4 -22.88 78.95 62.37
CA GLY A 4 -22.43 77.72 61.72
C GLY A 4 -23.47 77.17 60.73
N GLY A 5 -23.04 76.18 59.96
CA GLY A 5 -23.87 75.38 59.04
C GLY A 5 -23.16 75.24 57.68
N ALA A 6 -23.15 74.11 56.99
CA ALA A 6 -23.56 72.75 57.30
C ALA A 6 -22.78 71.85 56.31
N GLY A 7 -22.22 70.73 56.79
CA GLY A 7 -21.54 69.75 55.95
C GLY A 7 -22.54 68.99 55.08
N ALA A 8 -22.26 68.92 53.78
CA ALA A 8 -23.02 68.09 52.85
C ALA A 8 -22.49 66.65 52.90
N SER A 9 -23.29 65.77 53.50
CA SER A 9 -23.09 64.33 53.56
C SER A 9 -23.28 63.71 52.17
N ALA A 10 -22.31 62.94 51.69
CA ALA A 10 -22.42 62.15 50.48
C ALA A 10 -23.47 61.03 50.65
N PRO A 11 -24.23 60.67 49.60
CA PRO A 11 -25.19 59.58 49.66
C PRO A 11 -24.46 58.23 49.81
N GLY A 12 -24.82 57.48 50.85
CA GLY A 12 -24.30 56.14 51.11
C GLY A 12 -24.66 55.18 49.98
N LEU A 13 -23.65 54.47 49.45
CA LEU A 13 -23.86 53.32 48.58
C LEU A 13 -24.61 52.23 49.36
N PRO A 14 -25.61 51.57 48.77
CA PRO A 14 -26.25 50.42 49.40
C PRO A 14 -25.25 49.27 49.54
N ASP A 15 -25.24 48.64 50.72
CA ASP A 15 -24.44 47.45 51.02
C ASP A 15 -24.77 46.34 50.01
N ALA A 16 -23.77 45.96 49.21
CA ALA A 16 -23.89 44.85 48.27
C ALA A 16 -24.10 43.54 49.05
N PRO A 17 -25.11 42.72 48.72
CA PRO A 17 -25.35 41.46 49.40
C PRO A 17 -24.13 40.55 49.23
N ALA A 18 -23.61 40.03 50.34
CA ALA A 18 -22.52 39.08 50.35
C ALA A 18 -22.92 37.84 49.52
N LEU A 19 -22.41 37.75 48.29
CA LEU A 19 -22.57 36.59 47.43
C LEU A 19 -21.90 35.40 48.12
N ALA A 20 -22.71 34.41 48.52
CA ALA A 20 -22.21 33.15 49.00
C ALA A 20 -21.26 32.54 47.95
N PRO A 21 -20.11 31.97 48.33
CA PRO A 21 -19.18 31.37 47.39
C PRO A 21 -19.86 30.17 46.72
N VAL A 22 -20.34 30.37 45.48
CA VAL A 22 -20.85 29.29 44.63
C VAL A 22 -19.65 28.45 44.24
N ASN A 23 -19.60 27.21 44.73
CA ASN A 23 -18.56 26.27 44.34
C ASN A 23 -18.77 25.89 42.87
N PRO A 24 -17.91 26.31 41.92
CA PRO A 24 -18.14 26.14 40.49
C PRO A 24 -18.14 24.67 40.04
N LEU A 25 -17.82 23.73 40.94
CA LEU A 25 -17.82 22.30 40.70
C LEU A 25 -19.12 21.60 41.11
N GLU A 26 -20.03 22.28 41.81
CA GLU A 26 -21.21 21.64 42.39
C GLU A 26 -22.26 21.26 41.31
N GLU A 27 -22.49 22.13 40.33
CA GLU A 27 -23.40 21.83 39.21
C GLU A 27 -22.88 20.73 38.27
N PRO A 28 -21.63 20.78 37.77
CA PRO A 28 -21.09 19.71 36.94
C PRO A 28 -21.09 18.34 37.63
N MET A 29 -20.89 18.32 38.95
CA MET A 29 -20.96 17.08 39.72
C MET A 29 -22.38 16.56 39.87
N LYS A 30 -23.38 17.44 40.03
CA LYS A 30 -24.79 17.03 40.07
C LYS A 30 -25.23 16.44 38.72
N GLU A 31 -24.86 17.09 37.61
CA GLU A 31 -25.15 16.58 36.26
C GLU A 31 -24.47 15.23 36.00
N LEU A 32 -23.22 15.05 36.43
CA LEU A 32 -22.49 13.79 36.27
C LEU A 32 -23.12 12.65 37.10
N VAL A 33 -23.59 12.97 38.31
CA VAL A 33 -24.26 12.01 39.21
C VAL A 33 -25.63 11.61 38.69
N GLU A 34 -26.41 12.56 38.14
CA GLU A 34 -27.70 12.26 37.51
C GLU A 34 -27.55 11.44 36.24
N TRP A 35 -26.62 11.83 35.34
CA TRP A 35 -26.31 11.05 34.15
C TRP A 35 -25.83 9.64 34.51
N GLY A 36 -24.98 9.51 35.53
CA GLY A 36 -24.54 8.22 36.05
C GLY A 36 -25.70 7.39 36.58
N ARG A 37 -26.63 7.98 37.34
CA ARG A 37 -27.79 7.26 37.89
C ARG A 37 -28.73 6.74 36.79
N GLU A 38 -28.89 7.49 35.69
CA GLU A 38 -29.76 7.09 34.57
C GLU A 38 -29.09 6.05 33.65
N THR A 39 -27.80 6.20 33.37
CA THR A 39 -27.11 5.41 32.32
C THR A 39 -26.47 4.13 32.86
N LEU A 40 -26.07 4.09 34.14
CA LEU A 40 -25.33 2.96 34.72
C LEU A 40 -26.13 1.64 34.76
N PRO A 41 -27.45 1.62 35.03
CA PRO A 41 -28.25 0.38 35.01
C PRO A 41 -28.29 -0.31 33.65
N GLU A 42 -28.26 0.45 32.55
CA GLU A 42 -28.22 -0.09 31.18
C GLU A 42 -26.83 -0.61 30.79
N LEU A 43 -25.78 -0.10 31.43
CA LEU A 43 -24.40 -0.52 31.21
C LEU A 43 -23.98 -1.72 32.09
N LEU A 44 -24.73 -1.99 33.17
CA LEU A 44 -24.45 -3.08 34.12
C LEU A 44 -24.38 -4.49 33.49
N PRO A 45 -25.21 -4.86 32.48
CA PRO A 45 -25.08 -6.14 31.79
C PRO A 45 -23.78 -6.30 30.99
N TYR A 46 -23.16 -5.19 30.59
CA TYR A 46 -21.90 -5.17 29.83
C TYR A 46 -20.67 -5.12 30.74
N ALA A 47 -20.85 -4.90 32.05
CA ALA A 47 -19.76 -4.79 33.02
C ALA A 47 -19.10 -6.14 33.37
N THR A 48 -19.59 -7.26 32.85
CA THR A 48 -19.00 -8.60 33.02
C THR A 48 -18.10 -9.03 31.86
N ASP A 49 -18.16 -8.33 30.72
CA ASP A 49 -17.29 -8.60 29.57
C ASP A 49 -15.97 -7.84 29.72
N PRO A 50 -14.80 -8.53 29.78
CA PRO A 50 -13.49 -7.90 29.93
C PRO A 50 -13.19 -6.80 28.91
N LEU A 51 -13.79 -6.88 27.72
CA LEU A 51 -13.62 -5.90 26.66
C LEU A 51 -14.33 -4.58 26.99
N TYR A 52 -15.52 -4.64 27.58
CA TYR A 52 -16.29 -3.45 27.98
C TYR A 52 -15.81 -2.87 29.31
N ILE A 53 -15.28 -3.69 30.23
CA ILE A 53 -14.54 -3.21 31.41
C ILE A 53 -13.35 -2.36 30.99
N GLY A 54 -12.60 -2.80 29.97
CA GLY A 54 -11.47 -2.05 29.42
C GLY A 54 -11.88 -0.72 28.77
N ILE A 55 -13.01 -0.70 28.06
CA ILE A 55 -13.56 0.52 27.45
C ILE A 55 -14.08 1.49 28.52
N GLY A 56 -14.79 0.99 29.53
CA GLY A 56 -15.29 1.79 30.65
C GLY A 56 -14.16 2.41 31.48
N ALA A 57 -13.13 1.61 31.82
CA ALA A 57 -11.97 2.12 32.56
C ALA A 57 -11.18 3.17 31.76
N ALA A 58 -11.02 2.96 30.44
CA ALA A 58 -10.34 3.93 29.57
C ALA A 58 -11.15 5.22 29.38
N ALA A 59 -12.48 5.12 29.30
CA ALA A 59 -13.36 6.27 29.25
C ALA A 59 -13.26 7.09 30.54
N ILE A 60 -13.39 6.45 31.71
CA ILE A 60 -13.30 7.09 33.04
C ILE A 60 -11.94 7.76 33.24
N LEU A 61 -10.84 7.07 32.90
CA LEU A 61 -9.50 7.65 32.96
C LEU A 61 -9.34 8.82 31.98
N GLY A 62 -9.96 8.76 30.80
CA GLY A 62 -10.00 9.84 29.82
C GLY A 62 -10.78 11.07 30.31
N THR A 63 -11.91 10.89 31.00
CA THR A 63 -12.70 11.99 31.58
C THR A 63 -11.97 12.62 32.77
N LEU A 64 -11.35 11.81 33.63
CA LEU A 64 -10.52 12.29 34.74
C LEU A 64 -9.28 13.06 34.24
N ALA A 65 -8.66 12.61 33.14
CA ALA A 65 -7.56 13.34 32.50
C ALA A 65 -8.02 14.63 31.79
N ALA A 66 -9.23 14.66 31.24
CA ALA A 66 -9.81 15.86 30.64
C ALA A 66 -10.07 16.97 31.67
N GLY A 67 -10.40 16.61 32.91
CA GLY A 67 -10.54 17.54 34.03
C GLY A 67 -9.22 18.16 34.51
N THR A 68 -8.07 17.58 34.16
CA THR A 68 -6.75 18.01 34.67
C THR A 68 -5.82 18.60 33.60
N ILE A 69 -5.93 18.19 32.32
CA ILE A 69 -4.94 18.53 31.27
C ILE A 69 -5.55 19.35 30.11
N GLY A 70 -6.85 19.65 30.16
CA GLY A 70 -7.53 20.42 29.12
C GLY A 70 -8.09 19.52 28.02
N THR A 71 -9.33 19.82 27.65
CA THR A 71 -10.24 18.99 26.84
C THR A 71 -9.69 18.60 25.46
N ASN A 72 -8.85 19.44 24.85
CA ASN A 72 -8.32 19.20 23.50
C ASN A 72 -7.27 18.09 23.42
N LEU A 73 -6.42 17.95 24.45
CA LEU A 73 -5.38 16.92 24.47
C LEU A 73 -5.97 15.54 24.83
N ALA A 74 -6.93 15.52 25.74
CA ALA A 74 -7.68 14.32 26.12
C ALA A 74 -8.53 13.78 24.96
N LEU A 75 -9.17 14.65 24.17
CA LEU A 75 -9.90 14.23 22.96
C LEU A 75 -8.95 13.66 21.89
N ALA A 76 -7.78 14.25 21.71
CA ALA A 76 -6.79 13.75 20.74
C ALA A 76 -6.19 12.40 21.17
N HIS A 77 -5.93 12.20 22.47
CA HIS A 77 -5.46 10.92 23.00
C HIS A 77 -6.57 9.86 23.06
N GLY A 78 -7.80 10.24 23.40
CA GLY A 78 -8.97 9.37 23.34
C GLY A 78 -9.26 8.91 21.91
N ALA A 79 -9.17 9.80 20.92
CA ALA A 79 -9.31 9.44 19.51
C ALA A 79 -8.17 8.52 19.02
N ARG A 80 -6.93 8.72 19.48
CA ARG A 80 -5.81 7.79 19.20
C ARG A 80 -5.97 6.45 19.91
N ALA A 81 -6.49 6.42 21.14
CA ALA A 81 -6.77 5.19 21.87
C ALA A 81 -7.95 4.41 21.28
N LEU A 82 -8.97 5.11 20.77
CA LEU A 82 -10.09 4.52 20.03
C LEU A 82 -9.68 4.03 18.63
N ASN A 83 -8.80 4.76 17.94
CA ASN A 83 -8.12 4.23 16.75
C ASN A 83 -7.21 3.03 17.10
N GLY A 84 -6.61 3.05 18.31
CA GLY A 84 -5.92 1.93 18.95
C GLY A 84 -6.81 0.72 19.29
N LEU A 85 -8.12 0.92 19.45
CA LEU A 85 -9.10 -0.16 19.56
C LEU A 85 -9.49 -0.71 18.18
N GLY A 86 -9.44 0.13 17.14
CA GLY A 86 -9.40 -0.33 15.74
C GLY A 86 -8.24 -1.31 15.49
N HIS A 87 -7.11 -1.14 16.18
CA HIS A 87 -5.99 -2.09 16.12
C HIS A 87 -6.29 -3.48 16.75
N LYS A 88 -7.41 -3.68 17.46
CA LYS A 88 -7.83 -5.04 17.86
C LYS A 88 -8.53 -5.81 16.73
N LEU A 89 -9.07 -5.14 15.72
CA LEU A 89 -9.51 -5.77 14.45
C LEU A 89 -8.31 -6.21 13.59
N ASP A 90 -7.18 -5.51 13.73
CA ASP A 90 -5.84 -5.82 13.17
C ASP A 90 -5.25 -7.16 13.68
N ARG A 91 -5.91 -7.87 14.60
CA ARG A 91 -5.41 -9.13 15.17
C ARG A 91 -5.84 -10.38 14.40
N ARG A 92 -6.71 -10.27 13.39
CA ARG A 92 -7.00 -11.41 12.50
C ARG A 92 -6.07 -11.30 11.29
N PRO A 93 -5.04 -12.16 11.19
CA PRO A 93 -4.14 -12.14 10.04
C PRO A 93 -4.95 -12.17 8.74
N GLY A 94 -4.69 -11.20 7.87
CA GLY A 94 -5.29 -11.13 6.53
C GLY A 94 -6.60 -10.37 6.40
N VAL A 95 -7.19 -9.84 7.47
CA VAL A 95 -8.29 -8.86 7.37
C VAL A 95 -7.72 -7.47 7.13
N ILE A 96 -8.23 -6.75 6.13
CA ILE A 96 -7.84 -5.34 5.88
C ILE A 96 -9.00 -4.39 6.10
N ALA A 97 -8.69 -3.27 6.73
CA ALA A 97 -9.51 -2.09 6.85
C ALA A 97 -9.57 -1.34 5.50
N VAL A 98 -10.77 -1.21 4.93
CA VAL A 98 -11.02 -0.47 3.68
C VAL A 98 -11.36 0.98 3.94
N GLY A 99 -12.24 1.24 4.91
CA GLY A 99 -12.73 2.58 5.19
C GLY A 99 -13.98 2.60 6.05
N ARG A 100 -14.69 3.72 6.07
CA ARG A 100 -15.94 3.87 6.82
C ARG A 100 -17.11 4.07 5.85
N ARG A 101 -18.27 3.50 6.20
CA ARG A 101 -19.52 3.73 5.47
C ARG A 101 -19.96 5.18 5.66
N VAL A 102 -20.30 5.84 4.56
CA VAL A 102 -20.87 7.19 4.54
C VAL A 102 -22.32 7.08 4.07
N ASP A 103 -23.27 7.44 4.92
CA ASP A 103 -24.69 7.47 4.53
C ASP A 103 -25.13 8.94 4.43
N GLY A 104 -25.67 9.34 3.28
CA GLY A 104 -26.19 10.71 3.06
C GLY A 104 -25.13 11.82 3.06
N GLY A 105 -23.89 11.53 2.64
CA GLY A 105 -22.81 12.54 2.54
C GLY A 105 -22.22 13.00 3.87
N ARG A 106 -22.72 12.51 5.01
CA ARG A 106 -22.13 12.74 6.34
C ARG A 106 -21.41 11.49 6.81
N VAL A 107 -20.14 11.64 7.16
CA VAL A 107 -19.40 10.60 7.89
C VAL A 107 -19.98 10.58 9.30
N THR A 108 -20.93 9.68 9.56
CA THR A 108 -21.42 9.45 10.92
C THR A 108 -20.25 8.89 11.73
N ARG A 109 -19.58 9.75 12.51
CA ARG A 109 -18.46 9.37 13.40
C ARG A 109 -18.91 8.39 14.49
N ALA A 110 -20.20 8.33 14.76
CA ALA A 110 -20.81 7.42 15.72
C ALA A 110 -21.00 6.01 15.13
N ALA A 111 -20.40 5.03 15.80
CA ALA A 111 -20.77 3.61 15.88
C ALA A 111 -20.72 2.72 14.62
N LYS A 112 -20.55 3.22 13.39
CA LYS A 112 -20.54 2.31 12.23
C LYS A 112 -19.25 1.49 12.17
N PRO A 113 -19.35 0.15 12.01
CA PRO A 113 -18.18 -0.70 11.91
C PRO A 113 -17.35 -0.28 10.71
N LEU A 114 -16.03 -0.37 10.89
CA LEU A 114 -15.10 -0.16 9.82
C LEU A 114 -15.37 -1.22 8.74
N VAL A 115 -15.51 -0.78 7.48
CA VAL A 115 -15.65 -1.69 6.35
C VAL A 115 -14.33 -2.43 6.21
N SER A 116 -14.36 -3.74 6.42
CA SER A 116 -13.19 -4.61 6.32
C SER A 116 -13.41 -5.68 5.28
N LEU A 117 -12.34 -6.09 4.61
CA LEU A 117 -12.35 -7.25 3.73
C LEU A 117 -11.62 -8.40 4.41
N SER A 118 -12.25 -9.58 4.43
CA SER A 118 -11.59 -10.79 4.92
C SER A 118 -10.52 -11.26 3.94
N PHE A 119 -9.59 -12.10 4.40
CA PHE A 119 -8.60 -12.71 3.51
C PHE A 119 -9.27 -13.50 2.37
N ALA A 120 -10.35 -14.24 2.68
CA ALA A 120 -11.10 -14.99 1.68
C ALA A 120 -11.70 -14.08 0.60
N ASP A 121 -12.29 -12.94 0.97
CA ASP A 121 -12.84 -11.98 0.01
C ASP A 121 -11.74 -11.37 -0.86
N ARG A 122 -10.56 -11.13 -0.28
CA ARG A 122 -9.40 -10.59 -1.01
C ARG A 122 -8.82 -11.59 -2.01
N CYS A 123 -8.86 -12.88 -1.68
CA CYS A 123 -8.48 -13.95 -2.61
C CYS A 123 -9.42 -14.04 -3.82
N MET A 124 -10.63 -13.50 -3.73
CA MET A 124 -11.55 -13.36 -4.86
C MET A 124 -11.26 -12.13 -5.73
N HIS A 125 -10.15 -11.42 -5.46
CA HIS A 125 -9.72 -10.17 -6.08
C HIS A 125 -10.63 -8.97 -5.79
N VAL A 126 -10.05 -7.78 -5.83
CA VAL A 126 -10.75 -6.51 -5.57
C VAL A 126 -10.54 -5.57 -6.73
N GLN A 127 -11.63 -5.05 -7.30
CA GLN A 127 -11.59 -4.06 -8.38
C GLN A 127 -11.93 -2.66 -7.84
N ILE A 128 -10.99 -1.73 -7.98
CA ILE A 128 -11.18 -0.32 -7.61
C ILE A 128 -11.38 0.49 -8.88
N VAL A 129 -12.60 0.99 -9.08
CA VAL A 129 -12.94 1.84 -10.23
C VAL A 129 -13.04 3.28 -9.77
N ALA A 130 -12.12 4.13 -10.24
CA ALA A 130 -12.21 5.58 -10.05
C ALA A 130 -11.47 6.33 -11.17
N PRO A 131 -11.91 7.56 -11.50
CA PRO A 131 -11.19 8.44 -12.42
C PRO A 131 -9.75 8.73 -11.96
N THR A 132 -8.93 9.24 -12.87
CA THR A 132 -7.59 9.76 -12.53
C THR A 132 -7.69 10.87 -11.49
N ARG A 133 -6.72 10.92 -10.57
CA ARG A 133 -6.64 11.89 -9.45
C ARG A 133 -7.75 11.78 -8.39
N GLN A 134 -8.60 10.75 -8.41
CA GLN A 134 -9.63 10.50 -7.39
C GLN A 134 -9.13 9.65 -6.21
N GLY A 135 -7.85 9.79 -5.85
CA GLY A 135 -7.32 9.16 -4.63
C GLY A 135 -7.09 7.65 -4.66
N LYS A 136 -7.06 6.98 -5.82
CA LYS A 136 -6.77 5.53 -5.92
C LYS A 136 -5.49 5.13 -5.19
N THR A 137 -4.40 5.86 -5.42
CA THR A 137 -3.11 5.64 -4.72
C THR A 137 -3.28 5.79 -3.21
N SER A 138 -3.98 6.84 -2.76
CA SER A 138 -4.22 7.10 -1.33
C SER A 138 -5.11 6.04 -0.68
N LEU A 139 -5.99 5.39 -1.44
CA LEU A 139 -6.81 4.27 -0.97
C LEU A 139 -6.01 2.97 -0.86
N ILE A 140 -5.12 2.69 -1.82
CA ILE A 140 -4.38 1.44 -1.90
C ILE A 140 -3.21 1.40 -0.89
N LEU A 141 -2.53 2.52 -0.64
CA LEU A 141 -1.36 2.54 0.26
C LEU A 141 -1.64 2.02 1.68
N PRO A 142 -2.75 2.41 2.34
CA PRO A 142 -3.11 1.82 3.63
C PRO A 142 -3.33 0.30 3.58
N TRP A 143 -3.74 -0.26 2.44
CA TRP A 143 -3.90 -1.71 2.30
C TRP A 143 -2.54 -2.40 2.19
N ILE A 144 -1.62 -1.81 1.41
CA ILE A 144 -0.23 -2.26 1.31
C ILE A 144 0.42 -2.25 2.71
N GLU A 145 0.22 -1.18 3.48
CA GLU A 145 0.76 -1.08 4.84
C GLU A 145 0.26 -2.20 5.75
N GLN A 146 -1.05 -2.48 5.73
CA GLN A 146 -1.66 -3.55 6.51
C GLN A 146 -1.11 -4.92 6.10
N ASP A 147 -0.98 -5.19 4.80
CA ASP A 147 -0.39 -6.45 4.33
C ASP A 147 1.06 -6.61 4.75
N LEU A 148 1.88 -5.55 4.63
CA LEU A 148 3.27 -5.59 5.05
C LEU A 148 3.39 -5.82 6.57
N ARG A 149 2.52 -5.21 7.37
CA ARG A 149 2.45 -5.44 8.83
C ARG A 149 2.01 -6.86 9.18
N HIS A 150 1.21 -7.50 8.32
CA HIS A 150 0.85 -8.91 8.44
C HIS A 150 1.90 -9.86 7.83
N HIS A 151 3.09 -9.35 7.46
CA HIS A 151 4.17 -10.12 6.83
C HIS A 151 3.78 -10.78 5.50
N HIS A 152 2.79 -10.21 4.80
CA HIS A 152 2.46 -10.64 3.45
C HIS A 152 3.39 -10.00 2.43
N THR A 153 3.74 -10.78 1.40
CA THR A 153 4.46 -10.26 0.23
C THR A 153 3.51 -9.44 -0.63
N VAL A 154 3.89 -8.19 -0.92
CA VAL A 154 3.14 -7.30 -1.80
C VAL A 154 3.92 -7.09 -3.10
N ILE A 155 3.27 -7.36 -4.23
CA ILE A 155 3.79 -7.07 -5.57
C ILE A 155 3.03 -5.88 -6.13
N VAL A 156 3.76 -4.82 -6.49
CA VAL A 156 3.18 -3.61 -7.09
C VAL A 156 3.59 -3.52 -8.56
N ILE A 157 2.60 -3.64 -9.44
CA ILE A 157 2.78 -3.42 -10.88
C ILE A 157 2.20 -2.05 -11.23
N GLN A 158 3.02 -1.18 -11.81
CA GLN A 158 2.65 0.19 -12.10
C GLN A 158 3.18 0.64 -13.46
N THR A 159 2.29 1.12 -14.34
CA THR A 159 2.62 1.64 -15.68
C THR A 159 2.87 3.16 -15.70
N GLY A 160 2.72 3.85 -14.57
CA GLY A 160 3.02 5.27 -14.38
C GLY A 160 2.51 5.82 -13.03
N GLY A 161 3.06 6.95 -12.56
CA GLY A 161 2.71 7.60 -11.27
C GLY A 161 3.71 7.32 -10.14
N ASP A 162 3.26 7.38 -8.89
CA ASP A 162 4.10 7.33 -7.67
C ASP A 162 3.83 6.16 -6.70
N LEU A 163 2.83 5.30 -6.95
CA LEU A 163 2.44 4.21 -6.05
C LEU A 163 3.60 3.31 -5.63
N GLY A 164 4.41 2.83 -6.58
CA GLY A 164 5.55 1.94 -6.33
C GLY A 164 6.62 2.61 -5.47
N SER A 165 6.96 3.88 -5.74
CA SER A 165 7.92 4.62 -4.91
C SER A 165 7.43 4.85 -3.47
N ARG A 166 6.11 5.07 -3.30
CA ARG A 166 5.50 5.24 -1.97
C ARG A 166 5.38 3.91 -1.22
N ALA A 167 5.05 2.82 -1.92
CA ALA A 167 5.03 1.49 -1.36
C ALA A 167 6.43 1.01 -0.94
N LEU A 168 7.46 1.35 -1.71
CA LEU A 168 8.85 1.08 -1.37
C LEU A 168 9.26 1.81 -0.07
N ALA A 169 9.04 3.13 -0.01
CA ALA A 169 9.36 3.92 1.17
C ALA A 169 8.61 3.41 2.42
N LEU A 170 7.36 2.95 2.25
CA LEU A 170 6.57 2.35 3.30
C LEU A 170 7.15 1.02 3.78
N ALA A 171 7.56 0.15 2.87
CA ALA A 171 8.17 -1.13 3.21
C ALA A 171 9.55 -0.96 3.88
N ASP A 172 10.37 -0.02 3.41
CA ASP A 172 11.63 0.35 4.06
C ASP A 172 11.39 0.87 5.49
N ALA A 173 10.38 1.72 5.69
CA ALA A 173 10.02 2.24 7.01
C ALA A 173 9.53 1.15 7.99
N LEU A 174 8.97 0.05 7.46
CA LEU A 174 8.57 -1.12 8.23
C LEU A 174 9.71 -2.16 8.42
N GLY A 175 10.90 -1.88 7.90
CA GLY A 175 12.06 -2.79 7.97
C GLY A 175 11.93 -4.02 7.05
N GLY A 176 11.08 -3.95 6.02
CA GLY A 176 10.90 -5.00 5.04
C GLY A 176 12.08 -5.11 4.07
N ARG A 177 12.26 -6.29 3.47
CA ARG A 177 13.18 -6.45 2.33
C ARG A 177 12.43 -6.09 1.05
N CYS A 178 13.01 -5.18 0.28
CA CYS A 178 12.39 -4.71 -0.96
C CYS A 178 13.27 -4.95 -2.17
N THR A 179 12.64 -5.34 -3.27
CA THR A 179 13.27 -5.42 -4.58
C THR A 179 12.51 -4.54 -5.55
N THR A 180 13.25 -3.78 -6.36
CA THR A 180 12.66 -2.96 -7.42
C THR A 180 13.23 -3.40 -8.76
N SER A 181 12.34 -3.52 -9.74
CA SER A 181 12.70 -3.73 -11.13
C SER A 181 12.07 -2.63 -11.95
N THR A 182 12.92 -1.88 -12.65
CA THR A 182 12.48 -0.87 -13.61
C THR A 182 13.42 -0.91 -14.80
N ARG A 183 12.98 -0.42 -15.95
CA ARG A 183 13.83 -0.30 -17.16
C ARG A 183 14.90 0.80 -17.04
N ARG A 184 15.04 1.45 -15.88
CA ARG A 184 16.04 2.51 -15.65
C ARG A 184 17.33 1.90 -15.09
N SER A 185 18.46 2.54 -15.41
CA SER A 185 19.79 2.16 -14.91
C SER A 185 19.83 2.06 -13.38
N GLY A 186 20.45 1.00 -12.86
CA GLY A 186 20.66 0.80 -11.42
C GLY A 186 19.58 -0.01 -10.69
N HIS A 187 18.55 -0.49 -11.40
CA HIS A 187 17.55 -1.41 -10.85
C HIS A 187 17.87 -2.87 -11.21
N ARG A 188 17.36 -3.81 -10.42
CA ARG A 188 17.50 -5.24 -10.73
C ARG A 188 16.60 -5.58 -11.92
N GLU A 189 17.21 -5.99 -13.02
CA GLU A 189 16.46 -6.55 -14.15
C GLU A 189 15.86 -7.89 -13.74
N VAL A 190 14.58 -8.09 -14.07
CA VAL A 190 13.92 -9.38 -13.93
C VAL A 190 14.08 -10.09 -15.27
N GLU A 191 14.88 -11.15 -15.28
CA GLU A 191 15.06 -12.00 -16.46
C GLU A 191 13.98 -13.09 -16.45
N PRO A 192 12.96 -13.02 -17.32
CA PRO A 192 11.86 -13.97 -17.31
C PRO A 192 12.25 -15.38 -17.75
N LEU A 193 13.41 -15.56 -18.40
CA LEU A 193 13.93 -16.89 -18.74
C LEU A 193 14.69 -17.56 -17.59
N VAL A 194 14.75 -16.91 -16.42
CA VAL A 194 15.39 -17.44 -15.22
C VAL A 194 14.33 -17.59 -14.12
N GLY A 195 13.96 -18.84 -13.84
CA GLY A 195 13.01 -19.18 -12.78
C GLY A 195 13.57 -20.24 -11.84
N ALA A 196 13.54 -19.98 -10.53
CA ALA A 196 13.92 -20.97 -9.53
C ALA A 196 12.93 -22.15 -9.58
N GLY A 197 13.40 -23.32 -10.01
CA GLY A 197 12.62 -24.56 -10.03
C GLY A 197 11.66 -24.72 -11.21
N SER A 198 11.67 -23.81 -12.20
CA SER A 198 10.87 -23.95 -13.42
C SER A 198 11.64 -24.69 -14.51
N THR A 199 10.97 -25.57 -15.25
CA THR A 199 11.58 -26.18 -16.43
C THR A 199 11.61 -25.18 -17.59
N PRO A 200 12.50 -25.35 -18.59
CA PRO A 200 12.46 -24.54 -19.81
C PRO A 200 11.11 -24.56 -20.53
N SER A 201 10.36 -25.66 -20.39
CA SER A 201 9.00 -25.76 -20.95
C SER A 201 8.02 -24.85 -20.20
N ASP A 202 8.07 -24.83 -18.87
CA ASP A 202 7.20 -23.97 -18.07
C ASP A 202 7.47 -22.49 -18.35
N LEU A 203 8.75 -22.12 -18.46
CA LEU A 203 9.17 -20.76 -18.81
C LEU A 203 8.71 -20.36 -20.21
N ALA A 204 8.78 -21.29 -21.17
CA ALA A 204 8.27 -21.06 -22.52
C ALA A 204 6.75 -20.84 -22.52
N GLU A 205 5.98 -21.64 -21.76
CA GLU A 205 4.53 -21.45 -21.63
C GLU A 205 4.18 -20.12 -20.94
N GLN A 206 4.91 -19.73 -19.89
CA GLN A 206 4.74 -18.44 -19.22
C GLN A 206 5.03 -17.26 -20.15
N ALA A 207 6.10 -17.35 -20.95
CA ALA A 207 6.44 -16.34 -21.94
C ALA A 207 5.35 -16.23 -23.02
N THR A 208 4.82 -17.35 -23.52
CA THR A 208 3.72 -17.34 -24.51
C THR A 208 2.43 -16.81 -23.92
N ALA A 209 2.06 -17.19 -22.69
CA ALA A 209 0.87 -16.67 -22.03
C ALA A 209 0.96 -15.15 -21.81
N THR A 210 2.16 -14.65 -21.48
CA THR A 210 2.42 -13.21 -21.39
C THR A 210 2.26 -12.53 -22.74
N LEU A 211 2.78 -13.13 -23.83
CA LEU A 211 2.62 -12.60 -25.17
C LEU A 211 1.14 -12.59 -25.60
N GLU A 212 0.39 -13.67 -25.36
CA GLU A 212 -1.05 -13.77 -25.65
C GLU A 212 -1.84 -12.66 -24.94
N ALA A 213 -1.56 -12.46 -23.65
CA ALA A 213 -2.20 -11.40 -22.86
C ALA A 213 -1.94 -10.00 -23.44
N ILE A 214 -0.77 -9.76 -24.05
CA ILE A 214 -0.43 -8.50 -24.71
C ILE A 214 -1.05 -8.43 -26.12
N SER A 215 -1.00 -9.52 -26.89
CA SER A 215 -1.40 -9.58 -28.30
C SER A 215 -2.91 -9.61 -28.51
N ALA A 216 -3.69 -10.04 -27.50
CA ALA A 216 -5.15 -10.04 -27.53
C ALA A 216 -5.75 -8.68 -27.93
N SER A 217 -4.98 -7.60 -27.81
CA SER A 217 -5.38 -6.24 -28.18
C SER A 217 -4.99 -5.79 -29.59
N ASN A 218 -4.02 -6.42 -30.27
CA ASN A 218 -3.31 -5.79 -31.39
C ASN A 218 -3.31 -6.54 -32.73
N ASN A 219 -3.32 -7.87 -32.80
CA ASN A 219 -3.41 -8.59 -34.10
C ASN A 219 -3.70 -10.10 -33.97
N VAL A 220 -4.97 -10.49 -34.10
CA VAL A 220 -5.42 -11.90 -33.99
C VAL A 220 -4.78 -12.81 -35.06
N TYR A 221 -4.44 -12.26 -36.22
CA TYR A 221 -3.97 -13.06 -37.36
C TYR A 221 -2.66 -13.82 -37.09
N TYR A 222 -1.72 -13.20 -36.37
CA TYR A 222 -0.40 -13.79 -36.11
C TYR A 222 -0.26 -14.42 -34.72
N GLU A 223 -1.29 -14.33 -33.88
CA GLU A 223 -1.23 -14.74 -32.47
C GLU A 223 -0.71 -16.18 -32.31
N LYS A 224 -1.37 -17.14 -32.96
CA LYS A 224 -0.99 -18.57 -32.89
C LYS A 224 0.42 -18.84 -33.44
N THR A 225 0.81 -18.13 -34.49
CA THR A 225 2.14 -18.29 -35.09
C THR A 225 3.22 -17.72 -34.15
N ASN A 226 2.97 -16.54 -33.58
CA ASN A 226 3.88 -15.87 -32.66
C ASN A 226 4.09 -16.66 -31.38
N THR A 227 3.04 -17.31 -30.84
CA THR A 227 3.15 -18.14 -29.64
C THR A 227 3.97 -19.39 -29.91
N VAL A 228 3.75 -20.07 -31.05
CA VAL A 228 4.57 -21.22 -31.44
C VAL A 228 6.04 -20.81 -31.65
N ILE A 229 6.30 -19.69 -32.34
CA ILE A 229 7.65 -19.18 -32.56
C ILE A 229 8.32 -18.84 -31.23
N LEU A 230 7.67 -18.04 -30.38
CA LEU A 230 8.23 -17.65 -29.08
C LEU A 230 8.53 -18.86 -28.22
N ARG A 231 7.64 -19.85 -28.15
CA ARG A 231 7.87 -21.09 -27.41
C ARG A 231 9.13 -21.80 -27.89
N LYS A 232 9.32 -21.92 -29.21
CA LYS A 232 10.50 -22.56 -29.79
C LYS A 232 11.77 -21.75 -29.53
N LEU A 233 11.70 -20.42 -29.62
CA LEU A 233 12.84 -19.54 -29.34
C LEU A 233 13.29 -19.63 -27.88
N VAL A 234 12.37 -19.66 -26.92
CA VAL A 234 12.70 -19.84 -25.50
C VAL A 234 13.40 -21.18 -25.27
N LEU A 235 12.83 -22.27 -25.79
CA LEU A 235 13.45 -23.60 -25.67
C LEU A 235 14.85 -23.66 -26.32
N ALA A 236 15.00 -23.03 -27.49
CA ALA A 236 16.28 -22.93 -28.17
C ALA A 236 17.29 -22.11 -27.36
N ALA A 237 16.88 -20.98 -26.76
CA ALA A 237 17.73 -20.13 -25.93
C ALA A 237 18.26 -20.89 -24.72
N HIS A 238 17.42 -21.67 -24.03
CA HIS A 238 17.85 -22.54 -22.94
C HIS A 238 18.82 -23.64 -23.39
N ALA A 239 18.56 -24.29 -24.53
CA ALA A 239 19.46 -25.31 -25.06
C ALA A 239 20.83 -24.71 -25.43
N TYR A 240 20.83 -23.55 -26.08
CA TYR A 240 22.04 -22.80 -26.40
C TYR A 240 22.80 -22.38 -25.14
N ALA A 241 22.11 -21.81 -24.16
CA ALA A 241 22.70 -21.36 -22.90
C ALA A 241 23.39 -22.52 -22.17
N ARG A 242 22.71 -23.67 -22.07
CA ARG A 242 23.26 -24.91 -21.50
C ARG A 242 24.50 -25.41 -22.25
N ALA A 243 24.48 -25.40 -23.58
CA ALA A 243 25.59 -25.88 -24.39
C ALA A 243 26.84 -24.99 -24.27
N ASN A 244 26.66 -23.70 -23.98
CA ASN A 244 27.73 -22.71 -23.89
C ASN A 244 28.12 -22.36 -22.44
N GLY A 245 27.45 -22.94 -21.44
CA GLY A 245 27.70 -22.64 -20.03
C GLY A 245 27.36 -21.19 -19.64
N VAL A 246 26.39 -20.58 -20.31
CA VAL A 246 25.89 -19.24 -20.01
C VAL A 246 24.47 -19.31 -19.46
N GLU A 247 24.01 -18.25 -18.81
CA GLU A 247 22.63 -18.14 -18.32
C GLU A 247 21.69 -17.80 -19.49
N PRO A 248 20.49 -18.40 -19.58
CA PRO A 248 19.51 -18.02 -20.59
C PRO A 248 18.99 -16.62 -20.31
N ASP A 249 19.07 -15.74 -21.31
CA ASP A 249 18.56 -14.38 -21.23
C ASP A 249 17.69 -14.04 -22.46
N LEU A 250 16.82 -13.04 -22.33
CA LEU A 250 16.06 -12.54 -23.47
C LEU A 250 16.95 -11.92 -24.55
N ALA A 251 18.17 -11.49 -24.20
CA ALA A 251 19.11 -10.92 -25.16
C ALA A 251 19.58 -11.95 -26.21
N ILE A 252 19.68 -13.25 -25.87
CA ILE A 252 19.92 -14.33 -26.82
C ILE A 252 18.83 -14.34 -27.90
N ILE A 253 17.56 -14.34 -27.48
CA ILE A 253 16.42 -14.37 -28.40
C ILE A 253 16.40 -13.09 -29.24
N TRP A 254 16.59 -11.94 -28.60
CA TRP A 254 16.59 -10.64 -29.27
C TRP A 254 17.67 -10.58 -30.36
N ARG A 255 18.89 -11.01 -30.06
CA ARG A 255 19.98 -11.09 -31.05
C ARG A 255 19.62 -11.98 -32.24
N TRP A 256 18.93 -13.10 -32.02
CA TRP A 256 18.50 -13.97 -33.12
C TRP A 256 17.47 -13.30 -34.02
N LEU A 257 16.51 -12.58 -33.44
CA LEU A 257 15.51 -11.82 -34.20
C LEU A 257 16.15 -10.67 -34.99
N GLU A 258 17.07 -9.90 -34.38
CA GLU A 258 17.80 -8.83 -35.08
C GLU A 258 18.70 -9.36 -36.21
N SER A 259 19.28 -10.55 -36.03
CA SER A 259 20.13 -11.17 -37.05
C SER A 259 19.33 -11.58 -38.28
N ASP A 260 18.07 -11.97 -38.08
CA ASP A 260 17.15 -12.36 -39.17
C ASP A 260 16.64 -11.13 -39.94
N GLU A 261 16.45 -9.99 -39.27
CA GLU A 261 16.06 -8.73 -39.93
C GLU A 261 17.12 -8.27 -40.94
N ARG A 262 18.41 -8.37 -40.58
CA ARG A 262 19.52 -8.14 -41.51
C ARG A 262 19.56 -9.18 -42.62
N LEU A 263 19.20 -10.42 -42.33
CA LEU A 263 19.14 -11.50 -43.31
C LEU A 263 18.00 -11.25 -44.32
N MET A 264 16.87 -10.73 -43.86
CA MET A 264 15.74 -10.30 -44.68
C MET A 264 16.04 -9.02 -45.47
N GLU A 265 16.77 -8.07 -44.89
CA GLU A 265 17.24 -6.85 -45.57
C GLU A 265 18.28 -7.19 -46.65
N ASP A 266 19.22 -8.09 -46.36
CA ASP A 266 20.17 -8.64 -47.34
C ASP A 266 19.45 -9.40 -48.45
N LEU A 267 18.42 -10.19 -48.12
CA LEU A 267 17.57 -10.87 -49.12
C LEU A 267 16.73 -9.87 -49.94
N HIS A 268 16.28 -8.77 -49.36
CA HIS A 268 15.55 -7.71 -50.06
C HIS A 268 16.48 -6.91 -50.98
N VAL A 269 17.72 -6.65 -50.57
CA VAL A 269 18.78 -6.05 -51.39
C VAL A 269 19.21 -7.00 -52.51
N GLN A 270 19.33 -8.30 -52.24
CA GLN A 270 19.61 -9.33 -53.25
C GLN A 270 18.47 -9.49 -54.26
N ALA A 271 17.21 -9.42 -53.82
CA ALA A 271 16.04 -9.48 -54.69
C ALA A 271 15.92 -8.25 -55.62
N ASN A 272 16.50 -7.10 -55.22
CA ASN A 272 16.44 -5.84 -55.96
C ASN A 272 17.70 -5.52 -56.80
N GLY A 273 18.59 -6.49 -57.04
CA GLY A 273 19.46 -6.48 -58.22
C GLY A 273 20.94 -6.11 -58.04
N ALA A 274 21.54 -6.31 -56.87
CA ALA A 274 23.00 -6.37 -56.75
C ALA A 274 23.47 -7.83 -56.65
N ALA A 275 24.39 -8.25 -57.53
CA ALA A 275 24.90 -9.63 -57.58
C ALA A 275 25.56 -10.02 -56.23
N PRO A 276 25.22 -11.18 -55.65
CA PRO A 276 25.68 -11.53 -54.31
C PRO A 276 27.17 -11.91 -54.29
N SER A 277 27.87 -11.41 -53.27
CA SER A 277 29.01 -12.13 -52.71
C SER A 277 28.45 -13.34 -51.95
N PRO A 278 29.06 -14.54 -52.02
CA PRO A 278 28.55 -15.70 -51.29
C PRO A 278 28.48 -15.39 -49.78
N PRO A 279 27.43 -15.84 -49.08
CA PRO A 279 27.31 -15.63 -47.64
C PRO A 279 28.50 -16.30 -46.96
N SER A 280 29.39 -15.49 -46.38
CA SER A 280 30.48 -16.00 -45.57
C SER A 280 29.90 -16.44 -44.22
N TRP A 281 29.27 -17.61 -44.20
CA TRP A 281 29.06 -18.35 -42.96
C TRP A 281 30.43 -18.66 -42.37
N ARG A 282 30.90 -17.82 -41.44
CA ARG A 282 32.03 -18.18 -40.58
C ARG A 282 31.49 -19.12 -39.51
N PRO A 283 32.00 -20.36 -39.39
CA PRO A 283 31.77 -21.16 -38.20
C PRO A 283 32.17 -20.32 -36.98
N TRP A 284 31.34 -20.35 -35.94
CA TRP A 284 31.62 -19.71 -34.65
C TRP A 284 32.92 -20.34 -34.10
N THR A 285 34.06 -19.71 -34.38
CA THR A 285 35.34 -20.13 -33.82
C THR A 285 35.37 -19.62 -32.40
N LYS A 286 35.56 -20.55 -31.47
CA LYS A 286 35.71 -20.32 -30.02
C LYS A 286 36.57 -19.08 -29.76
N GLY A 287 35.93 -17.97 -29.42
CA GLY A 287 36.60 -16.82 -28.83
C GLY A 287 37.19 -17.25 -27.49
N ARG A 288 38.51 -17.11 -27.36
CA ARG A 288 39.28 -17.49 -26.17
C ARG A 288 38.63 -16.95 -24.91
N ALA A 289 38.51 -17.83 -23.92
CA ALA A 289 38.32 -17.47 -22.53
C ALA A 289 39.38 -16.43 -22.11
N ALA A 290 38.94 -15.23 -21.77
CA ALA A 290 39.76 -14.24 -21.07
C ALA A 290 39.21 -14.11 -19.64
N GLY A 291 39.88 -14.80 -18.72
CA GLY A 291 40.05 -14.44 -17.32
C GLY A 291 38.80 -14.12 -16.49
N SER A 292 38.24 -15.14 -15.85
CA SER A 292 37.50 -14.93 -14.60
C SER A 292 38.45 -14.39 -13.52
N LYS A 293 38.13 -13.24 -12.95
CA LYS A 293 38.55 -12.88 -11.59
C LYS A 293 37.32 -12.94 -10.71
N THR A 294 37.18 -14.05 -9.99
CA THR A 294 36.31 -14.17 -8.83
C THR A 294 36.82 -13.22 -7.74
N SER A 295 36.06 -12.16 -7.42
CA SER A 295 36.18 -11.49 -6.13
C SER A 295 35.04 -11.96 -5.24
N THR A 296 35.39 -12.83 -4.30
CA THR A 296 34.57 -13.17 -3.14
C THR A 296 34.57 -11.96 -2.22
N CYS A 297 33.39 -11.43 -1.87
CA CYS A 297 33.22 -10.58 -0.69
C CYS A 297 32.16 -11.23 0.20
N ALA A 298 32.52 -11.30 1.48
CA ALA A 298 31.74 -11.79 2.60
C ALA A 298 30.49 -10.94 2.88
#